data_AF-A0A7W8FSS3-F1
#
_entry.id   AF-A0A7W8FSS3-F1
#
_cell.length_a   1.000
_cell.length_b   1.000
_cell.length_c   1.000
_cell.angle_alpha   90.00
_cell.angle_beta   90.00
_cell.angle_gamma   90.00
#
_symmetry.space_group_name_H-M   'P 1'
#
loop_
_entity.id
_entity.type
_entity.pdbx_description
1 polymer ?
#
loop_
_entity_poly.entity_id
_entity_poly.type
_entity_poly.pdbx_seq_one_letter_code
_entity_poly.pdbx_strand_id
1 'polypeptide(L)'
;MKKTFLYTLMLLFLLPLLAGCNGPPLLKGDYSGMEIIKHGELVYKTNDVRETKELVDMINRSKREETITQELPEPVGTLTFHRESEEITLPLYEEGVVINEYFVYASFDF
;
A
#
# COMPACT_ATOMS: atom_id res chain seq x y z
N MET A 1 -49.95 22.03 2.30
CA MET A 1 -49.04 20.92 1.96
C MET A 1 -47.73 21.48 1.39
N LYS A 2 -46.74 21.82 2.23
CA LYS A 2 -45.42 22.35 1.81
C LYS A 2 -44.36 22.03 2.88
N LYS A 3 -44.13 20.74 3.18
CA LYS A 3 -43.10 20.33 4.16
C LYS A 3 -42.20 19.19 3.69
N THR A 4 -42.45 18.62 2.50
CA THR A 4 -41.72 17.44 2.00
C THR A 4 -40.53 17.78 1.11
N PHE A 5 -40.38 19.02 0.64
CA PHE A 5 -39.32 19.38 -0.32
C PHE A 5 -37.98 19.74 0.34
N LEU A 6 -37.95 20.01 1.65
CA LEU A 6 -36.73 20.45 2.34
C LEU A 6 -35.82 19.29 2.75
N TYR A 7 -36.37 18.09 2.93
CA TYR A 7 -35.60 16.92 3.39
C TYR A 7 -34.80 16.25 2.29
N THR A 8 -35.20 16.38 1.02
CA THR A 8 -34.50 15.77 -0.12
C THR A 8 -33.22 16.52 -0.50
N LEU A 9 -33.15 17.83 -0.25
CA LEU A 9 -31.98 18.65 -0.58
C LEU A 9 -30.83 18.47 0.42
N MET A 10 -31.13 18.19 1.70
CA MET A 10 -30.12 17.97 2.74
C MET A 10 -29.41 16.62 2.61
N LEU A 11 -30.02 15.63 1.93
CA LEU A 11 -29.41 14.32 1.70
C LEU A 11 -28.34 14.33 0.59
N LEU A 12 -28.36 15.31 -0.32
CA LEU A 12 -27.39 15.39 -1.42
C LEU A 12 -26.03 15.97 -0.99
N PHE A 13 -25.96 16.69 0.13
CA PHE A 13 -24.72 17.32 0.61
C PHE A 13 -23.82 16.40 1.45
N LEU A 14 -24.29 15.20 1.80
CA LEU A 14 -23.54 14.23 2.59
C LEU A 14 -22.88 13.12 1.74
N LEU A 15 -23.19 13.04 0.45
CA LEU A 15 -22.65 12.02 -0.46
C LEU A 15 -21.16 12.17 -0.84
N PRO A 16 -20.49 13.35 -0.81
CA PRO A 16 -19.07 13.41 -1.18
C PRO A 16 -18.11 12.99 -0.06
N LEU A 17 -18.58 12.76 1.18
CA LEU A 17 -17.71 12.38 2.31
C LEU A 17 -17.38 10.88 2.39
N LEU A 18 -17.85 10.08 1.43
CA LEU A 18 -17.58 8.63 1.32
C LEU A 18 -16.61 8.28 0.19
N ALA A 19 -16.04 9.28 -0.50
CA ALA A 19 -14.88 9.07 -1.37
C ALA A 19 -13.67 8.77 -0.45
N GLY A 20 -13.51 7.48 -0.14
CA GLY A 20 -12.50 6.94 0.76
C GLY A 20 -11.11 7.51 0.49
N CYS A 21 -10.48 7.91 1.58
CA CYS A 21 -9.24 8.64 1.68
C CYS A 21 -8.01 7.74 1.45
N ASN A 22 -7.87 7.16 0.26
CA ASN A 22 -6.61 6.53 -0.17
C ASN A 22 -6.38 6.94 -1.62
N GLY A 23 -5.22 7.55 -1.89
CA GLY A 23 -4.88 7.95 -3.25
C GLY A 23 -4.65 6.74 -4.17
N PRO A 24 -4.29 6.96 -5.45
CA PRO A 24 -4.19 5.87 -6.43
C PRO A 24 -3.23 4.76 -5.96
N PRO A 25 -3.48 3.49 -6.36
CA PRO A 25 -2.64 2.36 -5.96
C PRO A 25 -1.19 2.58 -6.41
N LEU A 26 -0.26 2.28 -5.51
CA LEU A 26 1.18 2.44 -5.70
C LEU A 26 1.78 1.24 -6.43
N LEU A 27 1.26 0.04 -6.14
CA LEU A 27 1.63 -1.20 -6.83
C LEU A 27 0.49 -1.62 -7.76
N LYS A 28 0.82 -1.82 -9.03
CA LYS A 28 -0.12 -2.22 -10.09
C LYS A 28 0.49 -3.40 -10.84
N GLY A 29 -0.17 -4.54 -10.80
CA GLY A 29 0.24 -5.71 -11.56
C GLY A 29 -0.18 -7.01 -10.90
N ASP A 30 -0.20 -8.07 -11.70
CA ASP A 30 -0.33 -9.43 -11.23
C ASP A 30 1.08 -9.99 -10.99
N TYR A 31 1.47 -10.01 -9.72
CA TYR A 31 2.77 -10.52 -9.30
C TYR A 31 2.67 -12.03 -9.08
N SER A 32 3.68 -12.76 -9.56
CA SER A 32 3.76 -14.22 -9.48
C SER A 32 4.43 -14.72 -8.19
N GLY A 33 5.06 -13.83 -7.43
CA GLY A 33 5.68 -14.15 -6.16
C GLY A 33 6.32 -12.94 -5.49
N MET A 34 6.84 -13.16 -4.30
CA MET A 34 7.59 -12.16 -3.55
C MET A 34 8.67 -12.80 -2.68
N GLU A 35 9.69 -12.02 -2.37
CA GLU A 35 10.73 -12.37 -1.42
C GLU A 35 11.15 -11.19 -0.57
N ILE A 36 11.61 -11.49 0.64
CA ILE A 36 12.00 -10.50 1.64
C ILE A 36 13.37 -10.87 2.15
N ILE A 37 14.29 -9.93 2.01
CA ILE A 37 15.66 -10.05 2.50
C ILE A 37 15.83 -9.01 3.60
N LYS A 38 16.19 -9.43 4.82
CA LYS A 38 16.48 -8.53 5.96
C LYS A 38 17.90 -8.78 6.42
N HIS A 39 18.70 -7.72 6.54
CA HIS A 39 20.12 -7.79 6.92
C HIS A 39 20.96 -8.77 6.05
N GLY A 40 20.61 -8.92 4.77
CA GLY A 40 21.28 -9.83 3.84
C GLY A 40 20.81 -11.29 3.91
N GLU A 41 19.83 -11.62 4.75
CA GLU A 41 19.27 -12.97 4.88
C GLU A 41 17.87 -13.04 4.28
N LEU A 42 17.58 -14.11 3.55
CA LEU A 42 16.23 -14.39 3.05
C LEU A 42 15.34 -14.80 4.22
N VAL A 43 14.41 -13.92 4.62
CA VAL A 43 13.49 -14.18 5.74
C VAL A 43 12.17 -14.78 5.27
N TYR A 44 11.74 -14.46 4.06
CA TYR A 44 10.47 -14.95 3.52
C TYR A 44 10.51 -15.05 1.99
N LYS A 45 9.88 -16.08 1.43
CA LYS A 45 9.70 -16.26 -0.01
C LYS A 45 8.44 -17.05 -0.30
N THR A 46 7.61 -16.55 -1.20
CA THR A 46 6.43 -17.26 -1.68
C THR A 46 6.24 -17.08 -3.18
N ASN A 47 5.69 -18.12 -3.81
CA ASN A 47 5.17 -18.07 -5.18
C ASN A 47 3.63 -18.24 -5.17
N ASP A 48 2.97 -18.17 -4.00
CA ASP A 48 1.51 -18.16 -3.94
C ASP A 48 1.02 -16.77 -4.35
N VAL A 49 0.32 -16.73 -5.48
CA VAL A 49 -0.27 -15.50 -6.04
C VAL A 49 -1.27 -14.87 -5.08
N ARG A 50 -1.96 -15.68 -4.24
CA ARG A 50 -2.95 -15.17 -3.27
C ARG A 50 -2.25 -14.41 -2.14
N GLU A 51 -1.21 -15.00 -1.54
CA GLU A 51 -0.42 -14.36 -0.49
C GLU A 51 0.24 -13.07 -1.00
N THR A 52 0.80 -13.14 -2.21
CA THR A 52 1.41 -12.00 -2.88
C THR A 52 0.39 -10.87 -3.11
N LYS A 53 -0.81 -11.23 -3.59
CA LYS A 53 -1.91 -10.28 -3.80
C LYS A 53 -2.40 -9.66 -2.50
N GLU A 54 -2.52 -10.44 -1.42
CA GLU A 54 -2.92 -9.95 -0.11
C GLU A 54 -1.93 -8.89 0.40
N LEU A 55 -0.62 -9.11 0.24
CA LEU A 55 0.39 -8.13 0.62
C LEU A 55 0.31 -6.85 -0.21
N VAL A 56 0.13 -6.97 -1.53
CA VAL A 56 -0.04 -5.83 -2.44
C VAL A 56 -1.29 -5.02 -2.08
N ASP A 57 -2.41 -5.69 -1.79
CA ASP A 57 -3.66 -5.05 -1.40
C ASP A 57 -3.55 -4.39 -0.02
N MET A 58 -2.77 -4.97 0.90
CA MET A 58 -2.44 -4.34 2.18
C MET A 58 -1.63 -3.06 1.96
N ILE A 59 -0.51 -3.13 1.23
CA ILE A 59 0.35 -1.97 0.92
C ILE A 59 -0.45 -0.84 0.25
N ASN A 60 -1.31 -1.16 -0.72
CA ASN A 60 -2.12 -0.17 -1.42
C ASN A 60 -3.20 0.49 -0.53
N ARG A 61 -3.59 -0.13 0.58
CA ARG A 61 -4.57 0.39 1.54
C ARG A 61 -3.93 1.04 2.77
N SER A 62 -2.64 0.80 2.98
CA SER A 62 -1.87 1.34 4.09
C SER A 62 -1.77 2.86 4.05
N LYS A 63 -1.63 3.45 5.24
CA LYS A 63 -1.28 4.86 5.38
C LYS A 63 0.05 5.12 4.68
N ARG A 64 0.13 6.24 3.97
CA ARG A 64 1.35 6.69 3.30
C ARG A 64 1.65 8.14 3.59
N GLU A 65 2.93 8.46 3.65
CA GLU A 65 3.47 9.82 3.81
C GLU A 65 4.52 10.08 2.73
N GLU A 66 4.64 11.33 2.28
CA GLU A 66 5.64 11.68 1.28
C GLU A 66 7.05 11.60 1.89
N THR A 67 8.01 11.00 1.19
CA THR A 67 9.37 10.82 1.74
C THR A 67 10.13 12.13 1.90
N ILE A 68 9.79 13.17 1.12
CA ILE A 68 10.40 14.51 1.23
C ILE A 68 10.18 15.16 2.60
N THR A 69 9.14 14.74 3.34
CA THR A 69 8.82 15.31 4.65
C THR A 69 9.52 14.59 5.81
N GLN A 70 10.32 13.55 5.53
CA GLN A 70 10.92 12.68 6.54
C GLN A 70 12.41 12.42 6.28
N GLU A 71 13.22 12.41 7.34
CA GLU A 71 14.55 11.79 7.31
C GLU A 71 14.38 10.29 7.59
N LEU A 72 14.58 9.47 6.57
CA LEU A 72 14.51 8.00 6.70
C LEU A 72 15.88 7.45 7.12
N PRO A 73 15.92 6.42 7.99
CA PRO A 73 17.17 5.75 8.33
C PRO A 73 17.72 4.93 7.15
N GLU A 74 18.76 4.15 7.35
CA GLU A 74 19.14 3.14 6.35
C GLU A 74 18.10 2.01 6.32
N PRO A 75 17.73 1.50 5.14
CA PRO A 75 16.81 0.37 5.04
C PRO A 75 17.42 -0.89 5.67
N VAL A 76 16.57 -1.67 6.34
CA VAL A 76 16.96 -2.93 6.99
C VAL A 76 16.97 -4.11 6.00
N GLY A 77 16.50 -3.89 4.78
CA GLY A 77 16.35 -4.95 3.79
C GLY A 77 15.66 -4.52 2.50
N THR A 78 15.13 -5.53 1.79
CA THR A 78 14.36 -5.35 0.55
C THR A 78 13.14 -6.26 0.52
N LEU A 79 12.04 -5.74 0.00
CA LEU A 79 10.87 -6.50 -0.44
C LEU A 79 10.85 -6.51 -1.97
N THR A 80 10.95 -7.69 -2.58
CA THR A 80 10.94 -7.84 -4.04
C THR A 80 9.66 -8.52 -4.47
N PHE A 81 8.94 -7.93 -5.43
CA PHE A 81 7.84 -8.58 -6.14
C PHE A 81 8.29 -9.03 -7.52
N HIS A 82 7.97 -10.27 -7.87
CA HIS A 82 8.29 -10.85 -9.18
C HIS A 82 7.05 -10.81 -10.08
N ARG A 83 7.24 -10.43 -11.35
CA ARG A 83 6.29 -10.57 -12.44
C ARG A 83 7.04 -11.10 -13.66
N GLU A 84 6.37 -11.83 -14.55
CA GLU A 84 6.94 -12.60 -15.68
C GLU A 84 8.34 -12.20 -16.17
N SER A 85 8.56 -10.93 -16.50
CA SER A 85 9.82 -10.39 -17.03
C SER A 85 10.41 -9.23 -16.22
N GLU A 86 9.84 -8.90 -15.07
CA GLU A 86 10.17 -7.68 -14.30
C GLU A 86 10.14 -7.96 -12.80
N GLU A 87 11.03 -7.30 -12.08
CA GLU A 87 11.05 -7.30 -10.62
C GLU A 87 10.91 -5.87 -10.12
N ILE A 88 10.18 -5.72 -9.02
CA ILE A 88 10.07 -4.46 -8.29
C ILE A 88 10.68 -4.70 -6.92
N THR A 89 11.87 -4.13 -6.70
CA THR A 89 12.56 -4.15 -5.42
C THR A 89 12.28 -2.86 -4.65
N LEU A 90 11.75 -3.00 -3.45
CA LEU A 90 11.37 -1.92 -2.57
C LEU A 90 12.29 -1.92 -1.34
N PRO A 91 12.85 -0.76 -0.94
CA PRO A 91 13.57 -0.66 0.32
C PRO A 91 12.64 -0.96 1.49
N LEU A 92 13.06 -1.88 2.36
CA LEU A 92 12.33 -2.29 3.56
C LEU A 92 12.89 -1.58 4.79
N TYR A 93 11.99 -1.06 5.60
CA TYR A 93 12.25 -0.41 6.89
C TYR A 93 11.49 -1.17 7.98
N GLU A 94 11.85 -0.97 9.24
CA GLU A 94 11.17 -1.63 10.37
C GLU A 94 9.65 -1.35 10.41
N GLU A 95 9.22 -0.19 9.92
CA GLU A 95 7.81 0.24 9.96
C GLU A 95 7.12 0.20 8.59
N GLY A 96 7.79 -0.19 7.52
CA GLY A 96 7.18 -0.15 6.19
C GLY A 96 8.13 -0.23 5.01
N VAL A 97 7.66 0.25 3.86
CA VAL A 97 8.41 0.25 2.59
C VAL A 97 8.34 1.61 1.92
N VAL A 98 9.39 1.94 1.17
CA VAL A 98 9.35 3.11 0.27
C VAL A 98 8.95 2.67 -1.14
N ILE A 99 7.93 3.33 -1.68
CA ILE A 99 7.42 3.09 -3.04
C ILE A 99 7.24 4.44 -3.73
N ASN A 100 8.01 4.66 -4.80
CA ASN A 100 8.13 5.97 -5.44
C ASN A 100 8.54 7.04 -4.41
N GLU A 101 7.74 8.09 -4.22
CA GLU A 101 7.96 9.19 -3.29
C GLU A 101 7.20 9.02 -1.96
N TYR A 102 6.73 7.81 -1.65
CA TYR A 102 5.93 7.54 -0.45
C TYR A 102 6.58 6.52 0.47
N PHE A 103 6.63 6.84 1.76
CA PHE A 103 6.79 5.87 2.83
C PHE A 103 5.42 5.26 3.15
N VAL A 104 5.28 3.95 3.01
CA VAL A 104 4.04 3.21 3.25
C VAL A 104 4.18 2.39 4.52
N TYR A 105 3.37 2.72 5.52
CA TYR A 105 3.37 2.03 6.81
C TYR A 105 2.76 0.64 6.66
N ALA A 106 3.57 -0.39 6.86
CA ALA A 106 3.17 -1.78 6.73
C ALA A 106 3.93 -2.61 7.77
N SER A 107 3.19 -3.16 8.73
CA SER A 107 3.74 -4.16 9.65
C SER A 107 3.67 -5.52 8.98
N PHE A 108 4.74 -6.26 9.17
CA PHE A 108 5.13 -7.38 8.37
C PHE A 108 5.46 -8.50 9.36
N ASP A 109 4.47 -9.37 9.63
CA ASP A 109 4.60 -10.45 10.60
C ASP A 109 5.34 -11.63 9.94
N PHE A 110 6.68 -11.61 9.94
CA PHE A 110 7.52 -12.69 9.41
C PHE A 110 8.57 -13.16 10.42
#